data_AF-A0A509LQJ0-F1
#
_entry.id   AF-A0A509LQJ0-F1
#
_cell.length_a   1.000
_cell.length_b   1.000
_cell.length_c   1.000
_cell.angle_alpha   90.00
_cell.angle_beta   90.00
_cell.angle_gamma   90.00
#
_symmetry.space_group_name_H-M   'P 1'
#
loop_
_entity.id
_entity.type
_entity.pdbx_description
1 polymer ?
#
loop_
_entity_poly.entity_id
_entity_poly.type
_entity_poly.pdbx_seq_one_letter_code
_entity_poly.pdbx_strand_id
1 'polypeptide(L)' 'VPVGRIRKMNLGDDYLTCFSVGDQLLWGAAEPLRRILNIIL' A
#
# COMPACT_ATOMS: atom_id res chain seq x y z
N VAL A 1 -2.78 1.24 5.48
CA VAL A 1 -1.61 1.73 4.71
C VAL A 1 -2.01 3.07 4.10
N PRO A 2 -1.68 4.21 4.73
CA PRO A 2 -2.05 5.53 4.23
C PRO A 2 -1.37 5.87 2.90
N VAL A 3 -2.13 6.48 1.99
CA VAL A 3 -1.64 7.04 0.72
C VAL A 3 -2.01 8.52 0.68
N GLY A 4 -1.05 9.38 0.35
CA GLY A 4 -1.22 10.83 0.25
C GLY A 4 -0.38 11.43 -0.87
N ARG A 5 -0.24 12.75 -0.88
CA ARG A 5 0.48 13.52 -1.93
C ARG A 5 -0.02 13.20 -3.36
N ILE A 6 -1.31 12.90 -3.48
CA ILE A 6 -1.94 12.56 -4.74
C ILE A 6 -2.11 13.83 -5.57
N ARG A 7 -1.37 13.93 -6.69
CA ARG A 7 -1.51 15.05 -7.64
C ARG A 7 -1.08 14.66 -9.06
N LYS A 8 -1.57 15.39 -10.05
CA LYS A 8 -1.10 15.29 -11.44
C LYS A 8 0.37 15.74 -11.55
N MET A 9 1.12 15.11 -12.44
CA MET A 9 2.52 15.46 -12.69
C MET A 9 2.63 16.45 -13.86
N ASN A 10 3.71 17.21 -13.89
CA ASN A 10 4.00 18.15 -15.00
C ASN A 10 4.30 17.45 -16.33
N LEU A 11 4.38 16.11 -16.35
CA LEU A 11 4.59 15.28 -17.54
C LEU A 11 3.32 15.16 -18.41
N GLY A 12 2.15 15.47 -17.85
CA GLY A 12 0.85 15.35 -18.52
C GLY A 12 -0.23 14.82 -17.59
N ASP A 13 -1.48 15.02 -17.97
CA ASP A 13 -2.65 14.64 -17.16
C ASP A 13 -2.81 13.13 -16.97
N ASP A 14 -2.13 12.32 -17.79
CA ASP A 14 -2.12 10.86 -17.65
C ASP A 14 -1.22 10.36 -16.50
N TYR A 15 -0.40 11.24 -15.92
CA TYR A 15 0.57 10.88 -14.87
C TYR A 15 0.16 11.40 -13.50
N LEU A 16 0.18 10.50 -12.51
CA LEU A 16 -0.17 10.79 -11.11
C LEU A 16 1.02 10.43 -10.22
N THR A 17 1.36 11.31 -9.28
CA THR A 17 2.25 10.98 -8.17
C THR A 17 1.43 10.66 -6.92
N CYS A 18 1.92 9.73 -6.11
CA CYS A 18 1.37 9.39 -4.81
C CYS A 18 2.51 8.95 -3.89
N PHE A 19 2.31 9.07 -2.58
CA PHE A 19 3.25 8.64 -1.56
C PHE A 19 2.50 7.83 -0.50
N SER A 20 3.02 6.65 -0.17
CA SER A 20 2.40 5.73 0.77
C SER A 20 3.36 5.40 1.89
N VAL A 21 2.83 5.20 3.10
CA VAL A 21 3.58 4.66 4.25
C VAL A 21 2.89 3.39 4.70
N GLY A 22 3.68 2.38 5.09
CA GLY A 22 3.17 1.12 5.60
C GLY A 22 3.99 0.65 6.80
N ASP A 23 3.36 -0.14 7.66
CA ASP A 23 4.05 -0.86 8.72
C ASP A 23 4.74 -2.10 8.13
N GLN A 24 6.06 -2.18 8.31
CA GLN A 24 6.89 -3.25 7.74
C GLN A 24 6.60 -4.62 8.38
N LEU A 25 6.35 -4.68 9.68
CA LEU A 25 6.24 -5.95 10.40
C LEU A 25 4.81 -6.49 10.43
N LEU A 26 3.81 -5.62 10.29
CA LEU A 26 2.42 -6.03 10.13
C LEU A 26 2.15 -6.42 8.68
N TRP A 27 1.78 -5.47 7.84
CA TRP A 27 1.35 -5.73 6.46
C TRP A 27 2.49 -6.21 5.56
N GLY A 28 3.73 -5.85 5.88
CA GLY A 28 4.92 -6.36 5.17
C GLY A 28 5.40 -7.74 5.63
N ALA A 29 4.89 -8.30 6.75
CA ALA A 29 5.33 -9.61 7.24
C ALA A 29 4.23 -10.46 7.91
N ALA A 30 3.76 -10.09 9.11
CA ALA A 30 2.94 -10.97 9.95
C ALA A 30 1.48 -11.10 9.51
N GLU A 31 0.87 -9.99 9.07
CA GLU A 31 -0.57 -9.92 8.82
C GLU A 31 -1.03 -10.75 7.60
N PRO A 32 -0.25 -10.83 6.48
CA PRO A 32 -0.56 -11.76 5.40
C PRO A 32 -0.59 -13.22 5.84
N LEU A 33 0.40 -13.66 6.64
CA LEU A 33 0.47 -15.05 7.13
C LEU A 33 -0.74 -15.40 7.99
N ARG A 34 -1.09 -14.54 8.96
CA ARG A 34 -2.27 -14.71 9.81
C ARG A 34 -3.55 -14.83 8.98
N ARG A 35 -3.74 -13.98 7.97
CA ARG A 35 -4.93 -13.99 7.12
C ARG A 35 -5.02 -15.26 6.26
N ILE A 36 -3.90 -15.73 5.70
CA ILE A 36 -3.88 -16.95 4.89
C ILE A 36 -4.21 -18.18 5.75
N LEU A 37 -3.65 -18.28 6.96
CA LEU A 37 -3.98 -19.39 7.87
C LEU A 37 -5.47 -19.42 8.20
N ASN A 38 -6.09 -18.27 8.49
CA ASN A 38 -7.53 -18.17 8.75
C ASN A 38 -8.43 -18.43 7.53
N ILE A 39 -7.88 -18.46 6.32
CA ILE A 39 -8.63 -18.83 5.10
C ILE A 39 -8.58 -20.35 4.89
N ILE A 40 -7.47 -20.98 5.25
CA ILE A 40 -7.21 -22.41 4.99
C ILE A 40 -7.76 -23.30 6.13
N LEU A 41 -7.63 -22.85 7.38
CA LEU A 41 -8.05 -23.55 8.59
C LEU A 41 -9.46 -23.12 9.02
#